data_AF-A0A7K0FKZ4-F1
#
_entry.id   AF-A0A7K0FKZ4-F1
#
_cell.length_a   1.000
_cell.length_b   1.000
_cell.length_c   1.000
_cell.angle_alpha   90.00
_cell.angle_beta   90.00
_cell.angle_gamma   90.00
#
_symmetry.space_group_name_H-M   'P 1'
#
loop_
_entity.id
_entity.type
_entity.pdbx_description
1 polymer ?
#
loop_
_entity_poly.entity_id
_entity_poly.type
_entity_poly.pdbx_seq_one_letter_code
_entity_poly.pdbx_strand_id
1 'polypeptide(L)'
;MKYSIESIYFQAGQYDAYCLVEFYYGSNAHLKFGKSIHGMLVYDSEERKNLERKISLELSEIPFTDGFVRFNSSDNIEELLNEGFLVSEVERFATVGGIGPKVYGISNEKEIPNTILVPFSNRDSNLESWLLLELRNFNNRIEANNTLLPEEILRYNTIVYILKGEEEFPVELLDENSLTVKSDALFWILSHKYKNSLESGKLKITPEEYLQFRILLASRKTSRLEIVKRQLGISDKQLKEFENSSPDNYKEFIGLILRFEITAITFNYFSKPIYWDFDRYIHIFLRHYKSFFIRSSTKGQGTLFLYSYKNILNLIRIVIEHNKKDIEEAWLHGKEFRKSGRQSLYFNGNYFSIRINANGKLTQFHPQEY
;
A
#
# COMPACT_ATOMS: atom_id res chain seq x y z
N MET A 1 24.53 -28.18 -22.84
CA MET A 1 23.74 -27.30 -21.96
C MET A 1 22.82 -28.18 -21.11
N LYS A 2 22.86 -28.04 -19.78
CA LYS A 2 22.14 -28.92 -18.83
C LYS A 2 20.77 -28.36 -18.42
N TYR A 3 20.63 -27.05 -18.48
CA TYR A 3 19.42 -26.32 -18.13
C TYR A 3 19.01 -25.40 -19.30
N SER A 4 17.73 -25.11 -19.41
CA SER A 4 17.16 -24.03 -20.25
C SER A 4 16.40 -23.02 -19.39
N ILE A 5 16.08 -21.85 -19.96
CA ILE A 5 15.22 -20.85 -19.31
C ILE A 5 13.90 -21.48 -18.87
N GLU A 6 13.28 -22.28 -19.75
CA GLU A 6 12.03 -22.98 -19.48
C GLU A 6 12.17 -24.00 -18.34
N SER A 7 13.28 -24.74 -18.30
CA SER A 7 13.53 -25.74 -17.24
C SER A 7 13.74 -25.08 -15.87
N ILE A 8 14.44 -23.95 -15.81
CA ILE A 8 14.67 -23.20 -14.57
C ILE A 8 13.36 -22.59 -14.07
N TYR A 9 12.55 -22.03 -14.97
CA TYR A 9 11.22 -21.55 -14.62
C TYR A 9 10.33 -22.68 -14.10
N PHE A 10 10.31 -23.83 -14.80
CA PHE A 10 9.52 -24.98 -14.40
C PHE A 10 9.93 -25.53 -13.03
N GLN A 11 11.24 -25.63 -12.75
CA GLN A 11 11.74 -26.19 -11.49
C GLN A 11 11.56 -25.25 -10.30
N ALA A 12 11.67 -23.93 -10.50
CA ALA A 12 11.70 -22.97 -9.40
C ALA A 12 10.96 -21.66 -9.68
N GLY A 13 11.12 -21.09 -10.88
CA GLY A 13 10.59 -19.75 -11.19
C GLY A 13 9.07 -19.64 -11.09
N GLN A 14 8.31 -20.67 -11.47
CA GLN A 14 6.84 -20.66 -11.35
C GLN A 14 6.35 -20.65 -9.89
N TYR A 15 7.19 -21.06 -8.96
CA TYR A 15 6.87 -21.17 -7.53
C TYR A 15 7.47 -20.04 -6.68
N ASP A 16 8.21 -19.10 -7.32
CA ASP A 16 9.05 -18.12 -6.63
C ASP A 16 9.92 -18.76 -5.54
N ALA A 17 10.54 -19.89 -5.86
CA ALA A 17 11.35 -20.62 -4.89
C ALA A 17 12.71 -19.94 -4.68
N TYR A 18 13.24 -20.06 -3.46
CA TYR A 18 14.62 -19.69 -3.17
C TYR A 18 15.57 -20.73 -3.78
N CYS A 19 16.58 -20.26 -4.51
CA CYS A 19 17.43 -21.07 -5.36
C CYS A 19 18.91 -20.92 -4.98
N LEU A 20 19.69 -21.98 -5.23
CA LEU A 20 21.14 -22.01 -5.26
C LEU A 20 21.58 -22.34 -6.69
N VAL A 21 22.46 -21.51 -7.25
CA VAL A 21 23.01 -21.67 -8.61
C VAL A 21 24.52 -21.77 -8.51
N GLU A 22 25.12 -22.83 -9.06
CA GLU A 22 26.57 -23.00 -9.18
C GLU A 22 26.97 -22.88 -10.64
N PHE A 23 28.03 -22.10 -10.91
CA PHE A 23 28.51 -21.84 -12.27
C PHE A 23 29.72 -22.70 -12.62
N TYR A 24 29.86 -23.05 -13.90
CA TYR A 24 31.06 -23.72 -14.38
C TYR A 24 32.31 -22.88 -14.13
N TYR A 25 33.36 -23.52 -13.63
CA TYR A 25 34.64 -22.87 -13.39
C TYR A 25 35.17 -22.19 -14.66
N GLY A 26 35.51 -20.90 -14.56
CA GLY A 26 36.04 -20.10 -15.67
C GLY A 26 34.99 -19.52 -16.63
N SER A 27 33.70 -19.74 -16.40
CA SER A 27 32.61 -19.03 -17.12
C SER A 27 32.58 -17.53 -16.77
N ASN A 28 31.87 -16.72 -17.57
CA ASN A 28 31.76 -15.28 -17.28
C ASN A 28 31.01 -15.06 -15.96
N ALA A 29 29.91 -15.77 -15.72
CA ALA A 29 29.20 -15.71 -14.45
C ALA A 29 30.09 -16.13 -13.27
N HIS A 30 30.93 -17.16 -13.42
CA HIS A 30 31.88 -17.56 -12.38
C HIS A 30 32.91 -16.45 -12.07
N LEU A 31 33.45 -15.80 -13.09
CA LEU A 31 34.43 -14.73 -12.92
C LEU A 31 33.81 -13.45 -12.32
N LYS A 32 32.56 -13.14 -12.67
CA LYS A 32 31.85 -11.95 -12.19
C LYS A 32 31.24 -12.13 -10.80
N PHE A 33 30.58 -13.26 -10.56
CA PHE A 33 29.72 -13.48 -9.40
C PHE A 33 30.26 -14.53 -8.43
N GLY A 34 31.40 -15.16 -8.76
CA GLY A 34 32.00 -16.22 -7.97
C GLY A 34 31.43 -17.61 -8.27
N LYS A 35 31.79 -18.59 -7.44
CA LYS A 35 31.44 -20.00 -7.67
C LYS A 35 29.93 -20.28 -7.65
N SER A 36 29.22 -19.62 -6.75
CA SER A 36 27.80 -19.90 -6.50
C SER A 36 27.07 -18.66 -6.00
N ILE A 37 25.80 -18.55 -6.37
CA ILE A 37 24.90 -17.49 -5.92
C ILE A 37 23.63 -18.10 -5.33
N HIS A 38 22.97 -17.38 -4.42
CA HIS A 38 21.70 -17.79 -3.82
C HIS A 38 20.72 -16.63 -3.67
N GLY A 39 19.44 -16.91 -3.86
CA GLY A 39 18.44 -15.86 -4.06
C GLY A 39 17.22 -16.34 -4.83
N MET A 40 16.50 -15.40 -5.46
CA MET A 40 15.25 -15.67 -6.18
C MET A 40 15.35 -15.26 -7.64
N LEU A 41 14.69 -16.01 -8.52
CA LEU A 41 14.58 -15.67 -9.93
C LEU A 41 13.62 -14.48 -10.10
N VAL A 42 13.95 -13.58 -11.03
CA VAL A 42 13.16 -12.36 -11.29
C VAL A 42 12.66 -12.38 -12.72
N TYR A 43 11.36 -12.14 -12.88
CA TYR A 43 10.67 -12.09 -14.17
C TYR A 43 9.80 -10.84 -14.23
N ASP A 44 9.80 -10.15 -15.35
CA ASP A 44 8.74 -9.18 -15.62
C ASP A 44 7.43 -9.89 -16.01
N SER A 45 6.36 -9.10 -16.09
CA SER A 45 5.02 -9.65 -16.34
C SER A 45 4.89 -10.30 -17.71
N GLU A 46 5.63 -9.84 -18.72
CA GLU A 46 5.55 -10.35 -20.08
C GLU A 46 6.39 -11.63 -20.26
N GLU A 47 7.60 -11.63 -19.72
CA GLU A 47 8.47 -12.81 -19.64
C GLU A 47 7.74 -13.97 -18.97
N ARG A 48 7.09 -13.71 -17.82
CA ARG A 48 6.36 -14.73 -17.08
C ARG A 48 5.16 -15.28 -17.87
N LYS A 49 4.35 -14.41 -18.48
CA LYS A 49 3.25 -14.84 -19.37
C LYS A 49 3.74 -15.69 -20.54
N ASN A 50 4.88 -15.31 -21.13
CA ASN A 50 5.46 -16.04 -22.25
C ASN A 50 5.97 -17.42 -21.82
N LEU A 51 6.61 -17.53 -20.65
CA LEU A 51 7.07 -18.80 -20.09
C LEU A 51 5.90 -19.72 -19.71
N GLU A 52 4.86 -19.18 -19.08
CA GLU A 52 3.62 -19.92 -18.78
C GLU A 52 2.97 -20.49 -20.05
N ARG A 53 2.90 -19.70 -21.13
CA ARG A 53 2.37 -20.16 -22.42
C ARG A 53 3.23 -21.26 -23.05
N LYS A 54 4.57 -21.17 -22.92
CA LYS A 54 5.49 -22.19 -23.43
C LYS A 54 5.47 -23.49 -22.62
N ILE A 55 5.04 -23.43 -21.36
CA ILE A 55 5.08 -24.56 -20.42
C ILE A 55 3.67 -25.18 -20.24
N SER A 56 2.62 -24.51 -20.70
CA SER A 56 1.27 -25.07 -20.68
C SER A 56 1.20 -26.44 -21.38
N LEU A 57 0.40 -27.34 -20.80
CA LEU A 57 0.29 -28.78 -21.08
C LEU A 57 0.01 -29.19 -22.55
N GLU A 58 -0.12 -28.24 -23.48
CA GLU A 58 -0.40 -28.47 -24.90
C GLU A 58 0.86 -28.76 -25.72
N LEU A 59 2.07 -28.52 -25.19
CA LEU A 59 3.33 -28.84 -25.86
C LEU A 59 3.87 -30.19 -25.40
N SER A 60 4.04 -31.12 -26.34
CA SER A 60 4.61 -32.45 -26.11
C SER A 60 6.10 -32.41 -25.72
N GLU A 61 6.79 -31.30 -26.00
CA GLU A 61 8.19 -31.06 -25.64
C GLU A 61 8.38 -29.62 -25.14
N ILE A 62 8.99 -29.46 -23.97
CA ILE A 62 9.35 -28.15 -23.42
C ILE A 62 10.54 -27.59 -24.22
N PRO A 63 10.48 -26.37 -24.76
CA PRO A 63 11.60 -25.76 -25.47
C PRO A 63 12.86 -25.70 -24.60
N PHE A 64 14.01 -25.99 -25.20
CA PHE A 64 15.30 -26.00 -24.50
C PHE A 64 16.16 -24.80 -24.94
N THR A 65 15.76 -23.60 -24.52
CA THR A 65 16.36 -22.34 -24.96
C THR A 65 17.46 -21.85 -24.01
N ASP A 66 18.57 -21.33 -24.56
CA ASP A 66 19.58 -20.60 -23.79
C ASP A 66 19.25 -19.10 -23.74
N GLY A 67 19.72 -18.41 -22.70
CA GLY A 67 19.60 -16.97 -22.57
C GLY A 67 19.77 -16.50 -21.14
N PHE A 68 19.56 -15.20 -20.93
CA PHE A 68 19.79 -14.56 -19.64
C PHE A 68 18.60 -14.72 -18.70
N VAL A 69 18.90 -14.97 -17.44
CA VAL A 69 17.92 -15.06 -16.36
C VAL A 69 18.32 -14.12 -15.24
N ARG A 70 17.41 -13.19 -14.89
CA ARG A 70 17.61 -12.22 -13.82
C ARG A 70 17.44 -12.87 -12.45
N PHE A 71 18.23 -12.40 -11.50
CA PHE A 71 18.35 -13.03 -10.19
C PHE A 71 18.52 -12.00 -9.08
N ASN A 72 17.62 -12.01 -8.11
CA ASN A 72 17.74 -11.23 -6.89
C ASN A 72 18.54 -12.01 -5.86
N SER A 73 19.85 -11.77 -5.83
CA SER A 73 20.78 -12.39 -4.88
C SER A 73 20.59 -11.80 -3.49
N SER A 74 20.75 -12.61 -2.44
CA SER A 74 20.79 -12.12 -1.05
C SER A 74 21.93 -11.13 -0.81
N ASP A 75 23.00 -11.22 -1.61
CA ASP A 75 24.15 -10.31 -1.53
C ASP A 75 23.90 -8.98 -2.26
N ASN A 76 22.68 -8.79 -2.80
CA ASN A 76 22.22 -7.57 -3.48
C ASN A 76 23.16 -7.10 -4.61
N ILE A 77 23.58 -8.04 -5.46
CA ILE A 77 24.41 -7.76 -6.63
C ILE A 77 23.51 -7.19 -7.74
N GLU A 78 23.62 -5.87 -8.00
CA GLU A 78 22.77 -5.17 -8.97
C GLU A 78 22.90 -5.70 -10.41
N GLU A 79 24.09 -6.13 -10.84
CA GLU A 79 24.29 -6.75 -12.16
C GLU A 79 23.44 -8.02 -12.34
N LEU A 80 23.31 -8.86 -11.32
CA LEU A 80 22.46 -10.05 -11.38
C LEU A 80 20.97 -9.71 -11.48
N LEU A 81 20.56 -8.61 -10.84
CA LEU A 81 19.17 -8.16 -10.86
C LEU A 81 18.81 -7.55 -12.23
N ASN A 82 19.74 -6.82 -12.84
CA ASN A 82 19.51 -6.05 -14.07
C ASN A 82 19.85 -6.84 -15.35
N GLU A 83 21.00 -7.50 -15.39
CA GLU A 83 21.51 -8.23 -16.57
C GLU A 83 21.28 -9.75 -16.44
N GLY A 84 21.41 -10.28 -15.22
CA GLY A 84 21.28 -11.71 -14.96
C GLY A 84 22.49 -12.53 -15.35
N PHE A 85 22.31 -13.85 -15.47
CA PHE A 85 23.34 -14.79 -15.92
C PHE A 85 22.84 -15.66 -17.07
N LEU A 86 23.77 -16.16 -17.89
CA LEU A 86 23.45 -17.04 -19.01
C LEU A 86 23.21 -18.47 -18.52
N VAL A 87 22.11 -19.08 -18.92
CA VAL A 87 21.72 -20.42 -18.44
C VAL A 87 22.73 -21.51 -18.81
N SER A 88 23.37 -21.40 -19.97
CA SER A 88 24.42 -22.35 -20.37
C SER A 88 25.66 -22.36 -19.46
N GLU A 89 25.86 -21.33 -18.63
CA GLU A 89 26.96 -21.25 -17.66
C GLU A 89 26.65 -21.97 -16.33
N VAL A 90 25.42 -22.48 -16.16
CA VAL A 90 24.98 -23.17 -14.94
C VAL A 90 25.45 -24.63 -14.92
N GLU A 91 26.24 -24.98 -13.91
CA GLU A 91 26.66 -26.35 -13.62
C GLU A 91 25.61 -27.10 -12.78
N ARG A 92 25.12 -26.46 -11.72
CA ARG A 92 24.12 -27.01 -10.81
C ARG A 92 23.07 -25.97 -10.42
N PHE A 93 21.84 -26.44 -10.32
CA PHE A 93 20.68 -25.66 -9.89
C PHE A 93 19.90 -26.46 -8.86
N ALA A 94 19.58 -25.83 -7.74
CA ALA A 94 18.81 -26.45 -6.66
C ALA A 94 17.86 -25.45 -5.99
N THR A 95 16.75 -25.93 -5.45
CA THR A 95 15.84 -25.15 -4.61
C THR A 95 16.07 -25.47 -3.13
N VAL A 96 15.90 -24.46 -2.27
CA VAL A 96 16.11 -24.58 -0.82
C VAL A 96 14.77 -24.47 -0.10
N GLY A 97 14.50 -25.35 0.86
CA GLY A 97 13.31 -25.27 1.73
C GLY A 97 12.03 -25.89 1.16
N GLY A 98 12.10 -26.61 0.03
CA GLY A 98 10.95 -27.20 -0.64
C GLY A 98 10.23 -26.22 -1.57
N ILE A 99 9.40 -26.76 -2.47
CA ILE A 99 8.65 -25.96 -3.44
C ILE A 99 7.30 -25.61 -2.84
N GLY A 100 7.06 -24.30 -2.64
CA GLY A 100 5.76 -23.78 -2.19
C GLY A 100 4.69 -23.82 -3.30
N PRO A 101 3.42 -23.50 -2.98
CA PRO A 101 2.37 -23.43 -3.99
C PRO A 101 2.66 -22.30 -4.99
N LYS A 102 2.33 -22.53 -6.26
CA LYS A 102 2.39 -21.51 -7.31
C LYS A 102 1.42 -20.37 -6.98
N VAL A 103 1.94 -19.15 -6.82
CA VAL A 103 1.12 -17.98 -6.46
C VAL A 103 0.73 -17.10 -7.66
N TYR A 104 1.49 -17.18 -8.75
CA TYR A 104 1.19 -16.46 -9.99
C TYR A 104 0.00 -17.09 -10.73
N GLY A 105 -0.89 -16.24 -11.26
CA GLY A 105 -2.10 -16.68 -11.98
C GLY A 105 -3.27 -17.13 -11.11
N ILE A 106 -3.12 -17.13 -9.77
CA ILE A 106 -4.24 -17.34 -8.85
C ILE A 106 -5.17 -16.11 -8.87
N SER A 107 -6.47 -16.36 -9.03
CA SER A 107 -7.54 -15.35 -9.06
C SER A 107 -8.35 -15.25 -7.75
N ASN A 108 -8.09 -16.13 -6.78
CA ASN A 108 -8.73 -16.11 -5.47
C ASN A 108 -8.09 -15.06 -4.56
N GLU A 109 -8.77 -14.74 -3.46
CA GLU A 109 -8.22 -13.90 -2.40
C GLU A 109 -6.95 -14.54 -1.81
N LYS A 110 -5.94 -13.70 -1.59
CA LYS A 110 -4.60 -13.99 -1.14
C LYS A 110 -4.37 -13.38 0.23
N GLU A 111 -3.58 -14.08 1.03
CA GLU A 111 -3.04 -13.57 2.28
C GLU A 111 -1.64 -13.00 2.06
N ILE A 112 -1.23 -12.09 2.94
CA ILE A 112 0.15 -11.62 2.99
C ILE A 112 0.99 -12.74 3.63
N PRO A 113 2.02 -13.27 2.94
CA PRO A 113 2.83 -14.36 3.47
C PRO A 113 3.57 -13.92 4.73
N ASN A 114 3.89 -14.87 5.61
CA ASN A 114 4.64 -14.64 6.85
C ASN A 114 4.01 -13.60 7.80
N THR A 115 2.69 -13.44 7.77
CA THR A 115 1.98 -12.55 8.69
C THR A 115 1.95 -13.14 10.10
N ILE A 116 2.51 -12.42 11.07
CA ILE A 116 2.38 -12.73 12.49
C ILE A 116 1.22 -11.91 13.05
N LEU A 117 0.16 -12.59 13.51
CA LEU A 117 -0.93 -11.94 14.22
C LEU A 117 -0.53 -11.74 15.66
N VAL A 118 -0.24 -10.49 16.02
CA VAL A 118 -0.02 -10.10 17.42
C VAL A 118 -1.38 -9.68 18.00
N PRO A 119 -1.99 -10.48 18.89
CA PRO A 119 -3.24 -10.10 19.51
C PRO A 119 -3.01 -8.88 20.40
N PHE A 120 -3.66 -7.77 20.07
CA PHE A 120 -3.67 -6.57 20.90
C PHE A 120 -5.02 -6.45 21.59
N SER A 121 -5.01 -6.37 22.93
CA SER A 121 -6.21 -6.11 23.73
C SER A 121 -6.13 -4.70 24.28
N ASN A 122 -7.18 -3.92 24.03
CA ASN A 122 -7.31 -2.54 24.49
C ASN A 122 -8.39 -2.41 25.59
N ARG A 123 -8.71 -3.50 26.30
CA ARG A 123 -9.85 -3.56 27.24
C ARG A 123 -9.83 -2.46 28.31
N ASP A 124 -8.65 -1.93 28.64
CA ASP A 124 -8.47 -0.87 29.64
C ASP A 124 -8.13 0.51 29.03
N SER A 125 -8.15 0.66 27.70
CA SER A 125 -7.86 1.95 27.05
C SER A 125 -9.12 2.82 27.04
N ASN A 126 -9.02 4.03 27.58
CA ASN A 126 -10.03 5.08 27.41
C ASN A 126 -9.63 6.02 26.23
N LEU A 127 -10.51 6.95 25.86
CA LEU A 127 -10.24 7.91 24.78
C LEU A 127 -8.96 8.72 24.98
N GLU A 128 -8.61 9.05 26.22
CA GLU A 128 -7.39 9.79 26.57
C GLU A 128 -6.12 8.97 26.30
N SER A 129 -6.12 7.68 26.65
CA SER A 129 -5.03 6.75 26.33
C SER A 129 -4.76 6.69 24.82
N TRP A 130 -5.81 6.74 23.99
CA TRP A 130 -5.66 6.79 22.53
C TRP A 130 -5.01 8.08 22.04
N LEU A 131 -5.39 9.23 22.62
CA LEU A 131 -4.78 10.52 22.32
C LEU A 131 -3.29 10.54 22.71
N LEU A 132 -2.95 9.99 23.88
CA LEU A 132 -1.57 9.89 24.34
C LEU A 132 -0.71 8.98 23.44
N LEU A 133 -1.26 7.85 22.98
CA LEU A 133 -0.56 6.98 22.03
C LEU A 133 -0.32 7.68 20.69
N GLU A 134 -1.32 8.40 20.18
CA GLU A 134 -1.18 9.16 18.95
C GLU A 134 -0.17 10.30 19.09
N LEU A 135 -0.22 11.06 20.19
CA LEU A 135 0.74 12.11 20.50
C LEU A 135 2.17 11.55 20.59
N ARG A 136 2.34 10.40 21.25
CA ARG A 136 3.63 9.70 21.34
C ARG A 136 4.16 9.33 19.96
N ASN A 137 3.30 8.85 19.06
CA ASN A 137 3.71 8.52 17.69
C ASN A 137 4.18 9.75 16.92
N PHE A 138 3.51 10.89 17.08
CA PHE A 138 3.96 12.15 16.48
C PHE A 138 5.29 12.62 17.08
N ASN A 139 5.45 12.61 18.40
CA ASN A 139 6.69 12.98 19.06
C ASN A 139 7.87 12.10 18.60
N ASN A 140 7.69 10.78 18.55
CA ASN A 140 8.73 9.86 18.07
C ASN A 140 9.17 10.18 16.62
N ARG A 141 8.24 10.64 15.77
CA ARG A 141 8.56 11.05 14.39
C ARG A 141 9.33 12.37 14.35
N ILE A 142 8.91 13.34 15.16
CA ILE A 142 9.58 14.64 15.29
C ILE A 142 11.01 14.43 15.81
N GLU A 143 11.19 13.63 16.86
CA GLU A 143 12.51 13.27 17.43
C GLU A 143 13.41 12.56 16.41
N ALA A 144 12.82 11.76 15.52
CA ALA A 144 13.53 11.11 14.43
C ALA A 144 13.79 12.03 13.21
N ASN A 145 13.57 13.34 13.33
CA ASN A 145 13.67 14.34 12.25
C ASN A 145 12.76 14.06 11.04
N ASN A 146 11.65 13.32 11.23
CA ASN A 146 10.68 13.09 10.18
C ASN A 146 9.64 14.22 10.15
N THR A 147 9.28 14.66 8.94
CA THR A 147 8.25 15.68 8.76
C THR A 147 6.85 15.11 9.00
N LEU A 148 6.01 15.84 9.73
CA LEU A 148 4.58 15.59 9.83
C LEU A 148 3.84 16.24 8.65
N LEU A 149 2.80 15.60 8.15
CA LEU A 149 1.93 16.20 7.14
C LEU A 149 1.18 17.42 7.73
N PRO A 150 0.76 18.41 6.92
CA PRO A 150 0.01 19.56 7.42
C PRO A 150 -1.23 19.17 8.26
N GLU A 151 -1.96 18.15 7.83
CA GLU A 151 -3.12 17.63 8.55
C GLU A 151 -2.73 16.90 9.85
N GLU A 152 -1.56 16.26 9.88
CA GLU A 152 -1.00 15.64 11.09
C GLU A 152 -0.53 16.71 12.10
N ILE A 153 0.03 17.83 11.63
CA ILE A 153 0.40 18.98 12.48
C ILE A 153 -0.87 19.58 13.12
N LEU A 154 -1.92 19.77 12.34
CA LEU A 154 -3.20 20.26 12.86
C LEU A 154 -3.76 19.32 13.94
N ARG A 155 -3.69 18.01 13.67
CA ARG A 155 -4.15 16.98 14.61
C ARG A 155 -3.29 16.92 15.87
N TYR A 156 -1.97 17.00 15.73
CA TYR A 156 -1.02 17.10 16.84
C TYR A 156 -1.39 18.24 17.79
N ASN A 157 -1.52 19.46 17.26
CA ASN A 157 -1.86 20.63 18.06
C ASN A 157 -3.25 20.52 18.69
N THR A 158 -4.21 19.90 17.99
CA THR A 158 -5.55 19.63 18.54
C THR A 158 -5.49 18.66 19.73
N ILE A 159 -4.69 17.60 19.64
CA ILE A 159 -4.49 16.63 20.73
C ILE A 159 -3.83 17.31 21.94
N VAL A 160 -2.78 18.11 21.71
CA VAL A 160 -2.11 18.86 22.78
C VAL A 160 -3.09 19.79 23.49
N TYR A 161 -3.91 20.54 22.74
CA TYR A 161 -4.95 21.42 23.29
C TYR A 161 -5.95 20.67 24.18
N ILE A 162 -6.47 19.53 23.70
CA ILE A 162 -7.42 18.69 24.43
C ILE A 162 -6.81 18.17 25.73
N LEU A 163 -5.57 17.67 25.69
CA LEU A 163 -4.91 17.07 26.86
C LEU A 163 -4.47 18.10 27.91
N LYS A 164 -4.16 19.34 27.50
CA LYS A 164 -3.83 20.45 28.41
C LYS A 164 -5.06 21.10 29.06
N GLY A 165 -6.27 20.63 28.77
CA GLY A 165 -7.48 21.15 29.41
C GLY A 165 -7.94 22.51 28.88
N GLU A 166 -7.65 22.83 27.62
CA GLU A 166 -8.14 24.06 26.96
C GLU A 166 -7.63 25.39 27.56
N GLU A 167 -6.49 25.38 28.27
CA GLU A 167 -5.93 26.58 28.94
C GLU A 167 -5.48 27.69 27.96
N GLU A 168 -4.85 27.31 26.84
CA GLU A 168 -4.39 28.24 25.81
C GLU A 168 -4.69 27.67 24.41
N PHE A 169 -5.33 28.47 23.56
CA PHE A 169 -5.71 28.04 22.21
C PHE A 169 -4.52 28.19 21.25
N PRO A 170 -4.00 27.10 20.65
CA PRO A 170 -2.84 27.19 19.77
C PRO A 170 -3.14 27.99 18.51
N VAL A 171 -2.24 28.92 18.15
CA VAL A 171 -2.35 29.76 16.96
C VAL A 171 -2.42 28.92 15.69
N GLU A 172 -1.76 27.76 15.68
CA GLU A 172 -1.74 26.80 14.57
C GLU A 172 -3.15 26.27 14.23
N LEU A 173 -4.08 26.29 15.18
CA LEU A 173 -5.47 25.85 14.99
C LEU A 173 -6.36 26.97 14.41
N LEU A 174 -5.87 28.20 14.30
CA LEU A 174 -6.59 29.33 13.73
C LEU A 174 -6.31 29.46 12.23
N ASP A 175 -7.31 29.93 11.50
CA ASP A 175 -7.16 30.39 10.12
C ASP A 175 -6.44 31.75 10.12
N GLU A 176 -5.41 31.86 9.29
CA GLU A 176 -4.54 33.05 9.24
C GLU A 176 -5.29 34.31 8.81
N ASN A 177 -6.36 34.18 8.02
CA ASN A 177 -7.07 35.33 7.45
C ASN A 177 -8.24 35.79 8.33
N SER A 178 -8.95 34.87 8.97
CA SER A 178 -10.16 35.18 9.74
C SER A 178 -9.96 35.13 11.25
N LEU A 179 -8.83 34.63 11.75
CA LEU A 179 -8.59 34.35 13.17
C LEU A 179 -9.67 33.43 13.80
N THR A 180 -10.39 32.69 12.96
CA THR A 180 -11.37 31.69 13.40
C THR A 180 -10.74 30.32 13.44
N VAL A 181 -11.26 29.42 14.28
CA VAL A 181 -10.79 28.03 14.32
C VAL A 181 -10.96 27.35 12.96
N LYS A 182 -9.91 26.70 12.47
CA LYS A 182 -9.95 25.87 11.25
C LYS A 182 -11.04 24.81 11.38
N SER A 183 -11.85 24.62 10.33
CA SER A 183 -12.99 23.69 10.36
C SER A 183 -12.61 22.26 10.74
N ASP A 184 -11.43 21.80 10.29
CA ASP A 184 -10.92 20.47 10.62
C ASP A 184 -10.50 20.36 12.09
N ALA A 185 -9.83 21.38 12.65
CA ALA A 185 -9.50 21.41 14.07
C ALA A 185 -10.78 21.42 14.93
N LEU A 186 -11.76 22.25 14.56
CA LEU A 186 -13.05 22.31 15.25
C LEU A 186 -13.78 20.97 15.17
N PHE A 187 -13.77 20.30 14.02
CA PHE A 187 -14.33 18.96 13.85
C PHE A 187 -13.69 17.97 14.84
N TRP A 188 -12.38 17.99 14.99
CA TRP A 188 -11.65 17.11 15.91
C TRP A 188 -11.98 17.38 17.37
N ILE A 189 -11.97 18.64 17.79
CA ILE A 189 -12.32 19.08 19.16
C ILE A 189 -13.74 18.61 19.50
N LEU A 190 -14.72 18.92 18.64
CA LEU A 190 -16.12 18.56 18.87
C LEU A 190 -16.35 17.04 18.80
N SER A 191 -15.63 16.33 17.92
CA SER A 191 -15.66 14.87 17.87
C SER A 191 -15.17 14.26 19.18
N HIS A 192 -14.10 14.81 19.77
CA HIS A 192 -13.60 14.37 21.07
C HIS A 192 -14.63 14.64 22.18
N LYS A 193 -15.14 15.87 22.30
CA LYS A 193 -16.16 16.22 23.31
C LYS A 193 -17.39 15.32 23.21
N TYR A 194 -17.86 15.05 22.00
CA TYR A 194 -18.98 14.16 21.75
C TYR A 194 -18.70 12.72 22.19
N LYS A 195 -17.57 12.13 21.78
CA LYS A 195 -17.19 10.76 22.18
C LYS A 195 -16.99 10.63 23.69
N ASN A 196 -16.31 11.59 24.30
CA ASN A 196 -16.10 11.63 25.74
C ASN A 196 -17.44 11.72 26.49
N SER A 197 -18.41 12.48 25.94
CA SER A 197 -19.77 12.54 26.50
C SER A 197 -20.48 11.18 26.50
N LEU A 198 -20.32 10.42 25.42
CA LEU A 198 -20.88 9.06 25.30
C LEU A 198 -20.21 8.08 26.27
N GLU A 199 -18.88 8.13 26.42
CA GLU A 199 -18.13 7.22 27.30
C GLU A 199 -18.36 7.51 28.78
N SER A 200 -18.34 8.80 29.18
CA SER A 200 -18.46 9.17 30.60
C SER A 200 -19.91 9.27 31.09
N GLY A 201 -20.90 9.16 30.20
CA GLY A 201 -22.32 9.38 30.51
C GLY A 201 -22.65 10.80 31.00
N LYS A 202 -21.73 11.76 30.80
CA LYS A 202 -21.86 13.16 31.21
C LYS A 202 -21.82 14.02 29.98
N LEU A 203 -22.77 14.93 29.81
CA LEU A 203 -22.80 15.82 28.67
C LEU A 203 -21.63 16.81 28.77
N LYS A 204 -20.60 16.62 27.93
CA LYS A 204 -19.43 17.52 27.80
C LYS A 204 -19.51 18.40 26.56
N ILE A 205 -20.62 18.33 25.83
CA ILE A 205 -20.89 19.11 24.62
C ILE A 205 -22.16 19.93 24.82
N THR A 206 -22.09 21.23 24.58
CA THR A 206 -23.25 22.13 24.65
C THR A 206 -24.20 21.91 23.47
N PRO A 207 -25.49 22.33 23.57
CA PRO A 207 -26.42 22.27 22.46
C PRO A 207 -25.93 22.99 21.20
N GLU A 208 -25.28 24.16 21.38
CA GLU A 208 -24.72 24.97 20.31
C GLU A 208 -23.54 24.25 19.64
N GLU A 209 -22.59 23.72 20.42
CA GLU A 209 -21.48 22.91 19.92
C GLU A 209 -21.97 21.64 19.20
N TYR A 210 -23.03 21.01 19.72
CA TYR A 210 -23.62 19.84 19.07
C TYR A 210 -24.23 20.19 17.71
N LEU A 211 -24.93 21.33 17.62
CA LEU A 211 -25.47 21.82 16.35
C LEU A 211 -24.34 22.13 15.35
N GLN A 212 -23.28 22.80 15.80
CA GLN A 212 -22.09 23.06 14.98
C GLN A 212 -21.44 21.75 14.51
N PHE A 213 -21.29 20.77 15.40
CA PHE A 213 -20.73 19.47 15.06
C PHE A 213 -21.57 18.75 14.00
N ARG A 214 -22.91 18.82 14.09
CA ARG A 214 -23.81 18.27 13.07
C ARG A 214 -23.65 18.95 11.72
N ILE A 215 -23.47 20.26 11.69
CA ILE A 215 -23.20 21.02 10.45
C ILE A 215 -21.88 20.57 9.83
N LEU A 216 -20.81 20.43 10.63
CA LEU A 216 -19.52 19.94 10.16
C LEU A 216 -19.61 18.52 9.62
N LEU A 217 -20.32 17.61 10.30
CA LEU A 217 -20.55 16.25 9.83
C LEU A 217 -21.30 16.22 8.50
N ALA A 218 -22.33 17.04 8.34
CA ALA A 218 -23.09 17.15 7.10
C ALA A 218 -22.20 17.69 5.95
N SER A 219 -21.43 18.75 6.21
CA SER A 219 -20.48 19.32 5.24
C SER A 219 -19.40 18.32 4.82
N ARG A 220 -18.82 17.60 5.78
CA ARG A 220 -17.84 16.52 5.54
C ARG A 220 -18.45 15.39 4.71
N LYS A 221 -19.69 14.98 5.00
CA LYS A 221 -20.40 13.96 4.22
C LYS A 221 -20.60 14.40 2.78
N THR A 222 -21.12 15.61 2.57
CA THR A 222 -21.39 16.15 1.23
C THR A 222 -20.11 16.26 0.41
N SER A 223 -19.08 16.92 0.95
CA SER A 223 -17.78 17.09 0.26
C SER A 223 -17.14 15.75 -0.12
N ARG A 224 -17.17 14.77 0.79
CA ARG A 224 -16.60 13.44 0.53
C ARG A 224 -17.39 12.65 -0.51
N LEU A 225 -18.72 12.73 -0.49
CA LEU A 225 -19.55 12.08 -1.50
C LEU A 225 -19.35 12.70 -2.89
N GLU A 226 -19.14 14.02 -2.99
CA GLU A 226 -18.79 14.65 -4.27
C GLU A 226 -17.47 14.11 -4.83
N ILE A 227 -16.45 13.95 -3.97
CA ILE A 227 -15.17 13.36 -4.38
C ILE A 227 -15.34 11.91 -4.83
N VAL A 228 -16.12 11.11 -4.11
CA VAL A 228 -16.46 9.73 -4.51
C VAL A 228 -17.12 9.72 -5.88
N LYS A 229 -18.17 10.53 -6.08
CA LYS A 229 -18.90 10.61 -7.35
C LYS A 229 -17.98 10.96 -8.50
N ARG A 230 -17.11 11.95 -8.31
CA ARG A 230 -16.10 12.37 -9.29
C ARG A 230 -15.10 11.25 -9.61
N GLN A 231 -14.51 10.63 -8.59
CA GLN A 231 -13.47 9.61 -8.78
C GLN A 231 -14.00 8.32 -9.39
N LEU A 232 -15.22 7.91 -9.02
CA LEU A 232 -15.86 6.72 -9.56
C LEU A 232 -16.66 7.01 -10.84
N GLY A 233 -16.89 8.28 -11.19
CA GLY A 233 -17.73 8.66 -12.33
C GLY A 233 -19.16 8.12 -12.20
N ILE A 234 -19.76 8.29 -11.02
CA ILE A 234 -21.11 7.83 -10.68
C ILE A 234 -22.03 9.00 -10.29
N SER A 235 -23.32 8.78 -10.46
CA SER A 235 -24.41 9.69 -10.11
C SER A 235 -25.05 9.34 -8.76
N ASP A 236 -25.85 10.26 -8.19
CA ASP A 236 -26.60 10.01 -6.96
C ASP A 236 -27.60 8.85 -7.10
N LYS A 237 -28.14 8.61 -8.31
CA LYS A 237 -29.02 7.47 -8.58
C LYS A 237 -28.28 6.15 -8.39
N GLN A 238 -27.07 6.04 -8.93
CA GLN A 238 -26.25 4.83 -8.82
C GLN A 238 -25.79 4.58 -7.38
N LEU A 239 -25.54 5.65 -6.62
CA LEU A 239 -25.24 5.54 -5.20
C LEU A 239 -26.44 5.01 -4.40
N LYS A 240 -27.66 5.47 -4.70
CA LYS A 240 -28.90 4.93 -4.11
C LYS A 240 -29.16 3.47 -4.49
N GLU A 241 -28.86 3.09 -5.72
CA GLU A 241 -28.94 1.69 -6.15
C GLU A 241 -27.97 0.80 -5.37
N PHE A 242 -26.75 1.29 -5.08
CA PHE A 242 -25.80 0.58 -4.22
C PHE A 242 -26.32 0.45 -2.77
N GLU A 243 -26.88 1.52 -2.21
CA GLU A 243 -27.52 1.51 -0.89
C GLU A 243 -28.66 0.47 -0.80
N ASN A 244 -29.51 0.40 -1.83
CA ASN A 244 -30.64 -0.54 -1.85
C ASN A 244 -30.23 -2.00 -2.11
N SER A 245 -29.24 -2.22 -2.97
CA SER A 245 -28.82 -3.58 -3.37
C SER A 245 -27.87 -4.24 -2.37
N SER A 246 -27.12 -3.46 -1.59
CA SER A 246 -26.21 -3.98 -0.58
C SER A 246 -26.12 -3.03 0.64
N PRO A 247 -27.17 -2.97 1.49
CA PRO A 247 -27.25 -2.00 2.58
C PRO A 247 -26.09 -2.07 3.57
N ASP A 248 -25.60 -3.27 3.89
CA ASP A 248 -24.51 -3.44 4.86
C ASP A 248 -23.16 -2.99 4.28
N ASN A 249 -22.86 -3.34 3.02
CA ASN A 249 -21.69 -2.84 2.31
C ASN A 249 -21.73 -1.31 2.17
N TYR A 250 -22.92 -0.74 1.94
CA TYR A 250 -23.09 0.70 1.89
C TYR A 250 -22.86 1.38 3.25
N LYS A 251 -23.35 0.81 4.35
CA LYS A 251 -23.06 1.32 5.70
C LYS A 251 -21.57 1.28 6.02
N GLU A 252 -20.90 0.17 5.70
CA GLU A 252 -19.46 0.04 5.87
C GLU A 252 -18.71 1.08 5.01
N PHE A 253 -19.10 1.20 3.74
CA PHE A 253 -18.58 2.19 2.81
C PHE A 253 -18.70 3.62 3.35
N ILE A 254 -19.90 4.04 3.81
CA ILE A 254 -20.12 5.36 4.40
C ILE A 254 -19.25 5.54 5.65
N GLY A 255 -19.16 4.52 6.49
CA GLY A 255 -18.30 4.53 7.67
C GLY A 255 -16.81 4.72 7.33
N LEU A 256 -16.32 4.08 6.27
CA LEU A 256 -14.94 4.22 5.81
C LEU A 256 -14.68 5.60 5.24
N ILE A 257 -15.54 6.10 4.35
CA ILE A 257 -15.32 7.42 3.76
C ILE A 257 -15.38 8.52 4.81
N LEU A 258 -16.24 8.43 5.85
CA LEU A 258 -16.38 9.49 6.86
C LEU A 258 -15.28 9.47 7.91
N ARG A 259 -14.71 8.29 8.21
CA ARG A 259 -13.61 8.11 9.18
C ARG A 259 -12.22 8.20 8.57
N PHE A 260 -12.10 8.30 7.25
CA PHE A 260 -10.80 8.46 6.61
C PHE A 260 -10.10 9.70 7.16
N GLU A 261 -8.84 9.53 7.52
CA GLU A 261 -7.94 10.62 7.88
C GLU A 261 -6.63 10.46 7.13
N ILE A 262 -6.06 11.59 6.76
CA ILE A 262 -4.74 11.61 6.12
C ILE A 262 -3.71 11.22 7.17
N THR A 263 -2.95 10.18 6.86
CA THR A 263 -1.83 9.71 7.68
C THR A 263 -0.71 9.23 6.78
N ALA A 264 0.51 9.28 7.30
CA ALA A 264 1.64 8.65 6.62
C ALA A 264 1.40 7.13 6.47
N ILE A 265 1.59 6.63 5.25
CA ILE A 265 1.57 5.20 4.93
C ILE A 265 2.85 4.56 5.46
N THR A 266 3.99 5.20 5.25
CA THR A 266 5.31 4.74 5.73
C THR A 266 5.59 5.26 7.13
N PHE A 267 6.17 4.40 7.97
CA PHE A 267 6.74 4.84 9.25
C PHE A 267 8.18 5.30 9.07
N ASN A 268 8.88 5.56 10.19
CA ASN A 268 10.25 6.06 10.26
C ASN A 268 11.16 5.44 9.19
N TYR A 269 12.24 6.12 8.82
CA TYR A 269 13.29 5.71 7.86
C TYR A 269 13.19 6.28 6.44
N PHE A 270 12.10 6.92 6.01
CA PHE A 270 12.09 7.68 4.75
C PHE A 270 12.48 9.14 4.97
N SER A 271 13.13 9.79 3.99
CA SER A 271 13.48 11.21 4.04
C SER A 271 12.25 12.13 4.11
N LYS A 272 11.11 11.66 3.61
CA LYS A 272 9.80 12.30 3.70
C LYS A 272 8.68 11.26 3.75
N PRO A 273 7.55 11.56 4.42
CA PRO A 273 6.45 10.61 4.54
C PRO A 273 5.80 10.34 3.19
N ILE A 274 5.53 9.06 2.91
CA ILE A 274 4.64 8.69 1.81
C ILE A 274 3.21 8.67 2.33
N TYR A 275 2.29 9.31 1.62
CA TYR A 275 0.91 9.47 2.08
C TYR A 275 -0.08 9.48 0.92
N TRP A 276 -1.37 9.34 1.21
CA TRP A 276 -2.45 9.63 0.28
C TRP A 276 -3.40 10.65 0.89
N ASP A 277 -4.05 11.46 0.06
CA ASP A 277 -5.19 12.24 0.50
C ASP A 277 -6.48 11.44 0.31
N PHE A 278 -7.62 12.00 0.72
CA PHE A 278 -8.90 11.34 0.55
C PHE A 278 -9.19 11.03 -0.92
N ASP A 279 -8.86 11.93 -1.85
CA ASP A 279 -9.06 11.73 -3.27
C ASP A 279 -8.30 10.50 -3.80
N ARG A 280 -7.00 10.38 -3.45
CA ARG A 280 -6.18 9.23 -3.85
C ARG A 280 -6.52 7.95 -3.11
N TYR A 281 -6.93 8.04 -1.84
CA TYR A 281 -7.49 6.90 -1.13
C TYR A 281 -8.68 6.34 -1.90
N ILE A 282 -9.66 7.17 -2.28
CA ILE A 282 -10.81 6.71 -3.07
C ILE A 282 -10.38 6.16 -4.44
N HIS A 283 -9.45 6.83 -5.12
CA HIS A 283 -8.95 6.38 -6.42
C HIS A 283 -8.28 5.00 -6.39
N ILE A 284 -7.41 4.77 -5.40
CA ILE A 284 -6.62 3.54 -5.24
C ILE A 284 -7.48 2.45 -4.62
N PHE A 285 -8.29 2.79 -3.63
CA PHE A 285 -9.00 1.81 -2.82
C PHE A 285 -10.33 1.41 -3.45
N LEU A 286 -11.25 2.35 -3.66
CA LEU A 286 -12.62 2.00 -4.06
C LEU A 286 -12.73 1.51 -5.50
N ARG A 287 -11.82 1.95 -6.38
CA ARG A 287 -11.81 1.48 -7.76
C ARG A 287 -11.29 0.04 -7.90
N HIS A 288 -10.51 -0.42 -6.93
CA HIS A 288 -9.79 -1.69 -7.01
C HIS A 288 -10.18 -2.70 -5.91
N TYR A 289 -11.05 -2.34 -4.95
CA TYR A 289 -11.55 -3.26 -3.93
C TYR A 289 -12.91 -3.86 -4.30
N LYS A 290 -12.97 -5.19 -4.37
CA LYS A 290 -14.11 -5.95 -4.89
C LYS A 290 -15.43 -5.67 -4.17
N SER A 291 -15.43 -5.54 -2.84
CA SER A 291 -16.67 -5.41 -2.06
C SER A 291 -17.36 -4.04 -2.19
N PHE A 292 -16.61 -3.01 -2.58
CA PHE A 292 -17.17 -1.66 -2.83
C PHE A 292 -17.21 -1.33 -4.32
N PHE A 293 -17.09 -2.36 -5.16
CA PHE A 293 -17.12 -2.20 -6.60
C PHE A 293 -18.53 -1.85 -7.08
N ILE A 294 -18.69 -0.63 -7.58
CA ILE A 294 -19.95 -0.15 -8.18
C ILE A 294 -19.89 -0.47 -9.67
N ARG A 295 -20.58 -1.56 -10.09
CA ARG A 295 -20.59 -2.06 -11.49
C ARG A 295 -20.96 -1.02 -12.53
N SER A 296 -21.70 0.02 -12.13
CA SER A 296 -22.17 1.09 -13.01
C SER A 296 -21.18 2.27 -13.13
N SER A 297 -19.98 2.15 -12.56
CA SER A 297 -18.90 3.14 -12.71
C SER A 297 -18.46 3.30 -14.18
N THR A 298 -18.44 4.54 -14.66
CA THR A 298 -18.02 4.90 -16.02
C THR A 298 -16.50 4.98 -16.17
N LYS A 299 -15.75 4.97 -15.07
CA LYS A 299 -14.28 5.02 -15.07
C LYS A 299 -13.63 3.65 -15.31
N GLY A 300 -14.42 2.65 -15.71
CA GLY A 300 -13.93 1.32 -16.11
C GLY A 300 -13.65 0.39 -14.94
N GLN A 301 -13.59 -0.91 -15.24
CA GLN A 301 -13.20 -1.96 -14.29
C GLN A 301 -11.70 -1.83 -14.04
N GLY A 302 -11.32 -1.27 -12.89
CA GLY A 302 -9.93 -1.38 -12.44
C GLY A 302 -9.61 -2.85 -12.17
N THR A 303 -8.34 -3.23 -12.35
CA THR A 303 -7.83 -4.51 -11.86
C THR A 303 -8.06 -4.63 -10.37
N LEU A 304 -8.74 -5.69 -9.93
CA LEU A 304 -9.12 -5.83 -8.52
C LEU A 304 -7.96 -6.36 -7.68
N PHE A 305 -7.82 -5.84 -6.46
CA PHE A 305 -6.98 -6.45 -5.46
C PHE A 305 -7.51 -7.83 -5.11
N LEU A 306 -6.57 -8.78 -4.99
CA LEU A 306 -6.82 -10.11 -4.44
C LEU A 306 -6.58 -10.14 -2.94
N TYR A 307 -6.72 -9.02 -2.22
CA TYR A 307 -6.44 -8.94 -0.79
C TYR A 307 -7.60 -8.31 -0.05
N SER A 308 -7.82 -8.74 1.20
CA SER A 308 -8.80 -8.14 2.10
C SER A 308 -8.55 -6.66 2.34
N TYR A 309 -9.58 -5.91 2.74
CA TYR A 309 -9.47 -4.50 3.11
C TYR A 309 -8.30 -4.22 4.05
N LYS A 310 -8.19 -5.02 5.12
CA LYS A 310 -7.16 -4.86 6.15
C LYS A 310 -5.75 -5.09 5.60
N ASN A 311 -5.61 -5.93 4.58
CA ASN A 311 -4.33 -6.30 3.99
C ASN A 311 -3.88 -5.34 2.89
N ILE A 312 -4.77 -4.60 2.22
CA ILE A 312 -4.37 -3.68 1.12
C ILE A 312 -3.40 -2.60 1.60
N LEU A 313 -3.65 -1.97 2.76
CA LEU A 313 -2.71 -0.98 3.30
C LEU A 313 -1.35 -1.61 3.63
N ASN A 314 -1.34 -2.81 4.19
CA ASN A 314 -0.11 -3.53 4.52
C ASN A 314 0.66 -3.95 3.26
N LEU A 315 -0.03 -4.40 2.23
CA LEU A 315 0.54 -4.68 0.91
C LEU A 315 1.24 -3.45 0.34
N ILE A 316 0.57 -2.30 0.36
CA ILE A 316 1.13 -1.04 -0.13
C ILE A 316 2.41 -0.67 0.64
N ARG A 317 2.37 -0.80 1.98
CA ARG A 317 3.54 -0.58 2.84
C ARG A 317 4.70 -1.49 2.47
N ILE A 318 4.47 -2.80 2.38
CA ILE A 318 5.51 -3.78 2.05
C ILE A 318 6.15 -3.46 0.69
N VAL A 319 5.33 -3.18 -0.33
CA VAL A 319 5.84 -2.86 -1.66
C VAL A 319 6.65 -1.55 -1.65
N ILE A 320 6.20 -0.52 -0.94
CA ILE A 320 6.93 0.74 -0.80
C ILE A 320 8.25 0.53 -0.05
N GLU A 321 8.24 -0.16 1.09
CA GLU A 321 9.42 -0.38 1.93
C GLU A 321 10.47 -1.21 1.21
N HIS A 322 10.05 -2.24 0.46
CA HIS A 322 10.95 -3.06 -0.36
C HIS A 322 11.66 -2.26 -1.47
N ASN A 323 11.03 -1.16 -1.93
CA ASN A 323 11.55 -0.30 -3.00
C ASN A 323 12.08 1.04 -2.46
N LYS A 324 12.39 1.12 -1.17
CA LYS A 324 12.81 2.35 -0.51
C LYS A 324 14.00 3.01 -1.20
N LYS A 325 15.06 2.25 -1.53
CA LYS A 325 16.29 2.78 -2.12
C LYS A 325 16.00 3.52 -3.43
N ASP A 326 15.30 2.86 -4.35
CA ASP A 326 14.90 3.46 -5.64
C ASP A 326 14.01 4.69 -5.47
N ILE A 327 13.10 4.68 -4.49
CA ILE A 327 12.22 5.82 -4.21
C ILE A 327 13.03 7.02 -3.72
N GLU A 328 13.92 6.81 -2.76
CA GLU A 328 14.80 7.86 -2.21
C GLU A 328 15.73 8.40 -3.29
N GLU A 329 16.30 7.53 -4.12
CA GLU A 329 17.14 7.95 -5.25
C GLU A 329 16.37 8.80 -6.26
N ALA A 330 15.15 8.42 -6.63
CA ALA A 330 14.31 9.23 -7.51
C ALA A 330 14.07 10.63 -6.92
N TRP A 331 13.83 10.70 -5.60
CA TRP A 331 13.60 11.95 -4.90
C TRP A 331 14.82 12.83 -4.74
N LEU A 332 16.02 12.26 -4.56
CA LEU A 332 17.28 13.01 -4.55
C LEU A 332 17.48 13.77 -5.87
N HIS A 333 16.99 13.21 -6.98
CA HIS A 333 17.00 13.84 -8.30
C HIS A 333 15.77 14.71 -8.59
N GLY A 334 14.91 14.96 -7.59
CA GLY A 334 13.67 15.74 -7.75
C GLY A 334 12.61 15.09 -8.64
N LYS A 335 12.73 13.78 -8.92
CA LYS A 335 11.82 13.05 -9.81
C LYS A 335 10.71 12.36 -9.02
N GLU A 336 9.62 12.07 -9.71
CA GLU A 336 8.62 11.13 -9.20
C GLU A 336 9.15 9.69 -9.31
N PHE A 337 8.75 8.84 -8.36
CA PHE A 337 8.96 7.41 -8.47
C PHE A 337 7.78 6.79 -9.20
N ARG A 338 8.01 6.22 -10.38
CA ARG A 338 6.96 5.60 -11.18
C ARG A 338 7.45 4.27 -11.75
N LYS A 339 6.65 3.24 -11.54
CA LYS A 339 6.90 1.88 -12.03
C LYS A 339 5.60 1.33 -12.60
N SER A 340 5.61 0.98 -13.89
CA SER A 340 4.44 0.46 -14.60
C SER A 340 4.85 -0.36 -15.83
N GLY A 341 3.97 -1.26 -16.26
CA GLY A 341 4.19 -2.13 -17.42
C GLY A 341 5.29 -3.15 -17.10
N ARG A 342 6.31 -3.25 -17.96
CA ARG A 342 7.47 -4.13 -17.72
C ARG A 342 8.26 -3.80 -16.45
N GLN A 343 8.16 -2.57 -15.95
CA GLN A 343 8.81 -2.14 -14.72
C GLN A 343 7.91 -2.28 -13.48
N SER A 344 6.74 -2.90 -13.61
CA SER A 344 5.82 -3.09 -12.48
C SER A 344 6.47 -3.87 -11.33
N LEU A 345 6.05 -3.55 -10.11
CA LEU A 345 6.63 -4.13 -8.90
C LEU A 345 5.98 -5.48 -8.60
N TYR A 346 6.80 -6.52 -8.49
CA TYR A 346 6.33 -7.86 -8.18
C TYR A 346 6.14 -8.07 -6.68
N PHE A 347 5.00 -8.63 -6.28
CA PHE A 347 4.78 -9.14 -4.93
C PHE A 347 3.75 -10.28 -4.95
N ASN A 348 4.13 -11.43 -4.38
CA ASN A 348 3.26 -12.58 -4.11
C ASN A 348 2.34 -12.98 -5.30
N GLY A 349 2.94 -13.16 -6.48
CA GLY A 349 2.22 -13.56 -7.70
C GLY A 349 1.50 -12.43 -8.42
N ASN A 350 1.62 -11.18 -7.97
CA ASN A 350 0.99 -10.01 -8.58
C ASN A 350 2.03 -8.97 -8.97
N TYR A 351 1.76 -8.26 -10.06
CA TYR A 351 2.53 -7.09 -10.48
C TYR A 351 1.73 -5.83 -10.20
N PHE A 352 2.37 -4.81 -9.66
CA PHE A 352 1.73 -3.57 -9.24
C PHE A 352 2.29 -2.37 -10.01
N SER A 353 1.39 -1.52 -10.48
CA SER A 353 1.76 -0.18 -10.96
C SER A 353 1.77 0.75 -9.77
N ILE A 354 2.81 1.57 -9.64
CA ILE A 354 2.92 2.56 -8.57
C ILE A 354 3.40 3.91 -9.11
N ARG A 355 2.87 4.99 -8.53
CA ARG A 355 3.34 6.35 -8.77
C ARG A 355 3.34 7.15 -7.46
N ILE A 356 4.50 7.64 -7.08
CA ILE A 356 4.72 8.49 -5.91
C ILE A 356 5.34 9.79 -6.38
N ASN A 357 4.67 10.91 -6.13
CA ASN A 357 5.17 12.23 -6.50
C ASN A 357 6.43 12.57 -5.70
N ALA A 358 7.18 13.56 -6.19
CA ALA A 358 8.38 14.06 -5.51
C ALA A 358 8.09 14.64 -4.11
N ASN A 359 6.84 14.92 -3.75
CA ASN A 359 6.45 15.37 -2.41
C ASN A 359 5.99 14.23 -1.48
N GLY A 360 6.10 12.97 -1.89
CA GLY A 360 5.65 11.82 -1.10
C GLY A 360 4.20 11.39 -1.32
N LYS A 361 3.41 12.12 -2.13
CA LYS A 361 2.02 11.73 -2.40
C LYS A 361 1.93 10.48 -3.28
N LEU A 362 1.38 9.40 -2.76
CA LEU A 362 0.99 8.20 -3.50
C LEU A 362 -0.24 8.52 -4.36
N THR A 363 -0.05 8.55 -5.69
CA THR A 363 -1.10 8.94 -6.64
C THR A 363 -1.71 7.77 -7.38
N GLN A 364 -0.97 6.66 -7.49
CA GLN A 364 -1.40 5.44 -8.17
C GLN A 364 -0.82 4.22 -7.46
N PHE A 365 -1.67 3.24 -7.18
CA PHE A 365 -1.27 1.90 -6.77
C PHE A 365 -2.37 0.93 -7.18
N HIS A 366 -2.10 0.02 -8.11
CA HIS A 366 -3.07 -1.01 -8.50
C HIS A 366 -2.40 -2.22 -9.14
N PRO A 367 -3.02 -3.41 -9.10
CA PRO A 367 -2.52 -4.59 -9.79
C PRO A 367 -2.48 -4.37 -11.31
N GLN A 368 -1.63 -5.10 -12.03
CA GLN A 368 -1.67 -5.20 -13.49
C GLN A 368 -2.48 -6.41 -13.93
N GLU A 369 -3.06 -6.35 -15.13
CA GLU A 369 -3.77 -7.50 -15.71
C GLU A 369 -2.79 -8.63 -16.03
N TYR A 370 -3.23 -9.86 -15.73
CA TYR A 370 -2.52 -11.11 -16.02
C TYR A 370 -2.46 -11.45 -17.50
#